data_AF-A0A3D0TSP4-F1
#
_entry.id   AF-A0A3D0TSP4-F1
#
_cell.length_a   1.000
_cell.length_b   1.000
_cell.length_c   1.000
_cell.angle_alpha   90.00
_cell.angle_beta   90.00
_cell.angle_gamma   90.00
#
_symmetry.space_group_name_H-M   'P 1'
#
loop_
_entity.id
_entity.type
_entity.pdbx_description
1 polymer ?
#
loop_
_entity_poly.entity_id
_entity_poly.type
_entity_poly.pdbx_seq_one_letter_code
_entity_poly.pdbx_strand_id
1 'polypeptide(L)'
;MNIPDFVSEVKLVKERFESREVYTVLLILLVGFGSFGLGRLSKLEDSQPPILLEYAPPNTAAAVSTASPEADAAKQALAPGGRLVASKAGTKYHFPWCSGAQRVSEANKIWFDSVEEARKAGYTPASNCKGLK
;
A
#
# COMPACT_ATOMS: atom_id res chain seq x y z
N MET A 1 39.68 14.75 26.28
CA MET A 1 39.49 13.50 27.03
C MET A 1 40.51 12.48 26.55
N ASN A 2 41.22 11.84 27.47
CA ASN A 2 42.19 10.79 27.17
C ASN A 2 41.45 9.50 26.77
N ILE A 3 41.91 8.89 25.68
CA ILE A 3 41.39 7.64 25.11
C ILE A 3 41.35 6.47 26.13
N PRO A 4 42.34 6.27 27.03
CA PRO A 4 42.27 5.16 28.00
C PRO A 4 41.14 5.30 29.04
N ASP A 5 40.76 6.52 29.41
CA ASP A 5 39.68 6.76 30.38
C ASP A 5 38.30 6.45 29.80
N PHE A 6 38.11 6.71 28.50
CA PHE A 6 36.86 6.39 27.81
C PHE A 6 36.64 4.87 27.71
N VAL A 7 37.70 4.10 27.49
CA VAL A 7 37.61 2.64 27.36
C VAL A 7 37.28 1.98 28.70
N SER A 8 37.80 2.50 29.81
CA SER A 8 37.50 1.97 31.15
C SER A 8 36.06 2.28 31.58
N GLU A 9 35.57 3.48 31.29
CA GLU A 9 34.15 3.82 31.54
C GLU A 9 33.19 2.97 30.72
N VAL A 10 33.46 2.78 29.42
CA VAL A 10 32.61 1.95 28.55
C VAL A 10 32.60 0.48 29.03
N LYS A 11 33.72 -0.02 29.54
CA LYS A 11 33.83 -1.40 30.04
C LYS A 11 33.03 -1.61 31.34
N LEU A 12 33.08 -0.62 32.23
CA LEU A 12 32.33 -0.63 33.50
C LEU A 12 30.81 -0.46 33.28
N VAL A 13 30.43 0.37 32.30
CA VAL A 13 29.04 0.49 31.83
C VAL A 13 28.56 -0.83 31.24
N LYS A 14 29.36 -1.49 30.39
CA LYS A 14 29.01 -2.77 29.79
C LYS A 14 28.72 -3.86 30.83
N GLU A 15 29.58 -4.02 31.84
CA GLU A 15 29.35 -4.99 32.93
C GLU A 15 28.07 -4.67 33.73
N ARG A 16 27.77 -3.38 33.94
CA ARG A 16 26.53 -2.96 34.60
C ARG A 16 25.28 -3.26 33.75
N PHE A 17 25.39 -3.15 32.43
CA PHE A 17 24.32 -3.52 31.49
C PHE A 17 24.14 -5.04 31.31
N GLU A 18 25.15 -5.84 31.62
CA GLU A 18 25.14 -7.31 31.50
C GLU A 18 24.40 -8.00 32.65
N SER A 19 24.01 -7.24 33.68
CA SER A 19 23.13 -7.74 34.74
C SER A 19 21.75 -8.11 34.17
N ARG A 20 21.23 -9.29 34.55
CA ARG A 20 19.95 -9.84 34.07
C ARG A 20 18.77 -8.86 34.27
N GLU A 21 18.82 -8.08 35.33
CA GLU A 21 17.83 -7.04 35.64
C GLU A 21 17.90 -5.89 34.63
N VAL A 22 19.10 -5.38 34.32
CA VAL A 22 19.27 -4.30 33.33
C VAL A 22 18.91 -4.78 31.93
N TYR A 23 19.26 -6.01 31.57
CA TYR A 23 18.80 -6.62 30.32
C TYR A 23 17.26 -6.70 30.24
N THR A 24 16.61 -7.09 31.34
CA THR A 24 15.14 -7.19 31.40
C THR A 24 14.50 -5.80 31.25
N VAL A 25 15.02 -4.78 31.94
CA VAL A 25 14.53 -3.39 31.84
C VAL A 25 14.75 -2.83 30.43
N LEU A 26 15.92 -3.08 29.83
CA LEU A 26 16.23 -2.67 28.47
C LEU A 26 15.28 -3.31 27.45
N LEU A 27 15.00 -4.62 27.60
CA LEU A 27 14.08 -5.35 26.74
C LEU A 27 12.66 -4.77 26.85
N ILE A 28 12.17 -4.52 28.08
CA ILE A 28 10.86 -3.88 28.30
C ILE A 28 10.80 -2.51 27.62
N LEU A 29 11.84 -1.68 27.76
CA LEU A 29 11.91 -0.38 27.08
C LEU A 29 11.89 -0.53 25.56
N LEU A 30 12.69 -1.44 25.00
CA LEU A 30 12.77 -1.65 23.56
C LEU A 30 11.44 -2.13 22.97
N VAL A 31 10.76 -3.08 23.64
CA VAL A 31 9.44 -3.55 23.26
C VAL A 31 8.40 -2.44 23.40
N GLY A 32 8.47 -1.65 24.47
CA GLY A 32 7.59 -0.50 24.71
C GLY A 32 7.72 0.57 23.61
N PHE A 33 8.95 1.01 23.30
CA PHE A 33 9.21 1.97 22.23
C PHE A 33 8.88 1.42 20.85
N GLY A 34 9.17 0.14 20.59
CA GLY A 34 8.81 -0.52 19.34
C GLY A 34 7.30 -0.52 19.12
N SER A 35 6.54 -0.95 20.13
CA SER A 35 5.08 -0.99 20.09
C SER A 35 4.46 0.41 19.99
N PHE A 36 5.02 1.38 20.71
CA PHE A 36 4.58 2.78 20.63
C PHE A 36 4.83 3.39 19.24
N GLY A 37 6.00 3.13 18.66
CA GLY A 37 6.32 3.58 17.30
C GLY A 37 5.38 2.98 16.24
N LEU A 38 5.13 1.67 16.32
CA LEU A 38 4.18 0.97 15.46
C LEU A 38 2.74 1.50 15.62
N GLY A 39 2.30 1.73 16.86
CA GLY A 39 0.97 2.30 17.15
C GLY A 39 0.81 3.72 16.61
N ARG A 40 1.86 4.55 16.69
CA ARG A 40 1.86 5.88 16.08
C ARG A 40 1.78 5.81 14.56
N LEU A 41 2.45 4.84 13.93
CA LEU A 41 2.44 4.65 12.48
C LEU A 41 1.07 4.17 11.97
N SER A 42 0.42 3.25 12.70
CA SER A 42 -0.93 2.77 12.35
C SER A 42 -1.98 3.89 12.31
N LYS A 43 -1.84 4.92 13.16
CA LYS A 43 -2.77 6.06 13.17
C LYS A 43 -2.64 6.97 11.94
N LEU A 44 -1.50 6.97 11.23
CA LEU A 44 -1.35 7.75 10.00
C LEU A 44 -2.17 7.15 8.84
N GLU A 45 -2.45 5.84 8.88
CA GLU A 45 -3.18 5.15 7.81
C GLU A 45 -4.71 5.34 7.90
N ASP A 46 -5.22 5.64 9.10
CA ASP A 46 -6.65 5.82 9.40
C ASP A 46 -7.19 7.24 9.07
N SER A 47 -6.34 8.12 8.53
CA SER A 47 -6.74 9.49 8.15
C SER A 47 -7.36 9.58 6.74
N GLN A 48 -7.88 8.49 6.19
CA GLN A 48 -8.75 8.53 5.01
C GLN A 48 -10.12 9.07 5.45
N PRO A 49 -10.55 10.26 5.01
CA PRO A 49 -11.80 10.85 5.49
C PRO A 49 -12.99 9.95 5.12
N PRO A 50 -13.93 9.72 6.06
CA PRO A 50 -15.14 8.96 5.79
C PRO A 50 -15.99 9.70 4.75
N ILE A 51 -16.29 9.01 3.65
CA ILE A 51 -17.10 9.56 2.55
C ILE A 51 -18.56 9.65 3.03
N LEU A 52 -19.04 10.88 3.24
CA LEU A 52 -20.43 11.18 3.62
C LEU A 52 -21.30 11.24 2.36
N LEU A 53 -22.26 10.33 2.24
CA LEU A 53 -23.25 10.30 1.15
C LEU A 53 -24.54 10.99 1.61
N GLU A 54 -24.86 12.13 1.01
CA GLU A 54 -26.15 12.82 1.13
C GLU A 54 -27.17 12.15 0.19
N TYR A 55 -28.24 11.57 0.74
CA TYR A 55 -29.22 10.80 -0.03
C TYR A 55 -30.46 11.64 -0.38
N ALA A 56 -30.74 11.82 -1.67
CA ALA A 56 -32.02 12.37 -2.15
C ALA A 56 -33.02 11.22 -2.39
N PRO A 57 -34.25 11.27 -1.84
CA PRO A 57 -35.22 10.16 -1.91
C PRO A 57 -36.19 10.36 -3.09
N PRO A 58 -37.21 9.49 -3.22
CA PRO A 58 -37.17 8.07 -3.60
C PRO A 58 -37.98 7.87 -4.90
N ASN A 59 -37.90 6.70 -5.54
CA ASN A 59 -38.85 6.08 -6.51
C ASN A 59 -38.02 5.08 -7.36
N THR A 60 -38.12 3.75 -7.29
CA THR A 60 -39.22 2.84 -6.95
C THR A 60 -38.69 1.46 -6.53
N ALA A 61 -39.42 0.83 -5.58
CA ALA A 61 -39.38 -0.52 -5.01
C ALA A 61 -38.74 -1.65 -5.86
N ALA A 62 -38.00 -2.62 -5.29
CA ALA A 62 -38.45 -3.52 -4.23
C ALA A 62 -37.34 -3.99 -3.26
N ALA A 63 -37.76 -4.18 -2.00
CA ALA A 63 -37.03 -4.74 -0.86
C ALA A 63 -36.52 -6.18 -1.13
N VAL A 64 -35.54 -6.76 -0.43
CA VAL A 64 -35.17 -6.66 0.98
C VAL A 64 -33.70 -7.09 1.13
N SER A 65 -33.01 -6.50 2.10
CA SER A 65 -31.65 -6.78 2.52
C SER A 65 -31.39 -8.24 2.92
N THR A 66 -30.33 -8.83 2.37
CA THR A 66 -29.41 -9.66 3.16
C THR A 66 -28.03 -9.70 2.51
N ALA A 67 -27.02 -9.47 3.36
CA ALA A 67 -25.59 -9.72 3.14
C ALA A 67 -24.87 -8.82 2.13
N SER A 68 -23.90 -8.06 2.67
CA SER A 68 -22.61 -7.63 2.09
C SER A 68 -22.46 -7.90 0.59
N PRO A 69 -22.17 -6.88 -0.25
CA PRO A 69 -20.76 -6.65 -0.63
C PRO A 69 -20.44 -5.24 -1.20
N GLU A 70 -19.15 -4.93 -1.25
CA GLU A 70 -18.43 -4.57 -2.48
C GLU A 70 -19.16 -3.74 -3.58
N ALA A 71 -18.52 -2.58 -3.86
CA ALA A 71 -18.25 -1.99 -5.17
C ALA A 71 -19.27 -1.08 -5.91
N ASP A 72 -18.73 0.11 -6.20
CA ASP A 72 -18.80 0.87 -7.46
C ASP A 72 -20.13 1.48 -7.92
N ALA A 73 -20.21 2.81 -7.89
CA ALA A 73 -19.81 3.61 -9.06
C ALA A 73 -20.13 5.11 -8.85
N ALA A 74 -19.10 5.94 -8.72
CA ALA A 74 -19.17 7.36 -9.07
C ALA A 74 -18.02 7.68 -10.03
N LYS A 75 -18.33 7.58 -11.31
CA LYS A 75 -17.45 7.91 -12.41
C LYS A 75 -17.43 9.43 -12.54
N GLN A 76 -16.35 10.09 -12.14
CA GLN A 76 -15.64 11.16 -12.87
C GLN A 76 -14.62 11.91 -12.00
N ALA A 77 -13.37 11.50 -12.12
CA ALA A 77 -12.23 12.42 -12.18
C ALA A 77 -11.20 11.79 -13.13
N LEU A 78 -11.36 12.05 -14.42
CA LEU A 78 -10.36 11.69 -15.42
C LEU A 78 -9.20 12.67 -15.27
N ALA A 79 -8.21 12.30 -14.46
CA ALA A 79 -6.90 12.94 -14.50
C ALA A 79 -6.18 12.49 -15.79
N PRO A 80 -5.48 13.38 -16.51
CA PRO A 80 -4.81 13.02 -17.75
C PRO A 80 -3.54 12.22 -17.42
N GLY A 81 -3.51 10.93 -17.78
CA GLY A 81 -2.29 10.10 -17.69
C GLY A 81 -2.52 8.72 -17.07
N GLY A 82 -3.25 7.85 -17.75
CA GLY A 82 -3.39 6.45 -17.35
C GLY A 82 -2.05 5.71 -17.50
N ARG A 83 -1.49 5.19 -16.41
CA ARG A 83 -0.32 4.31 -16.46
C ARG A 83 -0.76 2.90 -16.77
N LEU A 84 -0.49 2.44 -18.00
CA LEU A 84 -0.98 1.17 -18.52
C LEU A 84 -0.19 0.01 -17.93
N VAL A 85 -0.86 -1.10 -17.63
CA VAL A 85 -0.27 -2.29 -17.04
C VAL A 85 -0.20 -3.39 -18.09
N ALA A 86 0.99 -3.96 -18.28
CA ALA A 86 1.19 -5.20 -19.02
C ALA A 86 1.77 -6.28 -18.12
N SER A 87 1.71 -7.52 -18.60
CA SER A 87 2.37 -8.66 -17.95
C SER A 87 3.69 -8.97 -18.65
N LYS A 88 4.76 -9.26 -17.89
CA LYS A 88 6.02 -9.82 -18.42
C LYS A 88 5.79 -11.12 -19.18
N ALA A 89 4.80 -11.92 -18.78
CA ALA A 89 4.44 -13.18 -19.42
C ALA A 89 3.44 -13.01 -20.56
N GLY A 90 2.86 -11.82 -20.73
CA GLY A 90 1.85 -11.53 -21.74
C GLY A 90 2.38 -10.59 -22.82
N THR A 91 1.57 -10.41 -23.86
CA THR A 91 1.84 -9.45 -24.95
C THR A 91 0.79 -8.34 -25.02
N LYS A 92 -0.05 -8.24 -23.99
CA LYS A 92 -1.18 -7.31 -23.95
C LYS A 92 -1.03 -6.32 -22.81
N TYR A 93 -1.40 -5.07 -23.07
CA TYR A 93 -1.48 -4.02 -22.06
C TYR A 93 -2.94 -3.65 -21.78
N HIS A 94 -3.20 -3.26 -20.54
CA HIS A 94 -4.51 -3.04 -19.96
C HIS A 94 -4.48 -1.77 -19.12
N PHE A 95 -5.65 -1.21 -18.79
CA PHE A 95 -5.71 -0.22 -17.71
C PHE A 95 -5.67 -0.87 -16.33
N PRO A 96 -5.23 -0.16 -15.28
CA PRO A 96 -5.12 -0.69 -13.91
C PRO A 96 -6.45 -1.21 -13.34
N TRP A 97 -7.57 -0.62 -13.76
CA TRP A 97 -8.92 -1.01 -13.36
C TRP A 97 -9.49 -2.20 -14.16
N CYS A 98 -8.78 -2.69 -15.17
CA CYS A 98 -9.23 -3.81 -15.96
C CYS A 98 -9.03 -5.13 -15.22
N SER A 99 -10.00 -6.05 -15.34
CA SER A 99 -9.89 -7.41 -14.79
C SER A 99 -8.66 -8.19 -15.30
N GLY A 100 -8.14 -7.83 -16.48
CA GLY A 100 -6.88 -8.37 -16.98
C GLY A 100 -5.67 -7.95 -16.15
N ALA A 101 -5.61 -6.67 -15.74
CA ALA A 101 -4.50 -6.11 -14.96
C ALA A 101 -4.50 -6.58 -13.50
N GLN A 102 -5.68 -6.76 -12.91
CA GLN A 102 -5.84 -7.23 -11.51
C GLN A 102 -5.35 -8.67 -11.33
N ARG A 103 -5.44 -9.51 -12.35
CA ARG A 103 -4.97 -10.91 -12.31
C ARG A 103 -3.47 -11.07 -12.53
N VAL A 104 -2.77 -10.01 -12.95
CA VAL A 104 -1.31 -10.06 -13.11
C VAL A 104 -0.67 -10.02 -11.74
N SER A 105 0.20 -10.97 -11.44
CA SER A 105 0.99 -10.94 -10.20
C SER A 105 1.94 -9.75 -10.18
N GLU A 106 2.18 -9.16 -9.01
CA GLU A 106 3.02 -7.96 -8.88
C GLU A 106 4.43 -8.13 -9.43
N ALA A 107 5.02 -9.32 -9.26
CA ALA A 107 6.34 -9.67 -9.82
C ALA A 107 6.39 -9.58 -11.36
N ASN A 108 5.24 -9.72 -12.02
CA ASN A 108 5.09 -9.72 -13.47
C ASN A 108 4.45 -8.46 -14.04
N LYS A 109 4.09 -7.47 -13.22
CA LYS A 109 3.53 -6.20 -13.72
C LYS A 109 4.62 -5.34 -14.34
N ILE A 110 4.32 -4.80 -15.51
CA ILE A 110 5.09 -3.75 -16.20
C ILE A 110 4.17 -2.55 -16.33
N TRP A 111 4.67 -1.37 -15.97
CA TRP A 111 3.93 -0.12 -16.09
C TRP A 111 4.49 0.69 -17.24
N PHE A 112 3.60 1.24 -18.05
CA PHE A 112 3.92 2.13 -19.16
C PHE A 112 3.25 3.48 -18.91
N ASP A 113 3.96 4.56 -19.23
CA ASP A 113 3.44 5.92 -19.06
C ASP A 113 2.55 6.34 -20.23
N SER A 114 2.65 5.64 -21.37
CA SER A 114 1.84 5.92 -22.56
C SER A 114 1.48 4.67 -23.38
N VAL A 115 0.41 4.78 -24.15
CA VAL A 115 -0.01 3.75 -25.13
C VAL A 115 1.07 3.54 -26.20
N GLU A 116 1.74 4.62 -26.60
CA GLU A 116 2.77 4.61 -27.63
C GLU A 116 4.01 3.83 -27.17
N GLU A 117 4.41 4.03 -25.92
CA GLU A 117 5.52 3.30 -25.30
C GLU A 117 5.21 1.80 -25.19
N ALA A 118 4.00 1.45 -24.76
CA ALA A 118 3.55 0.06 -24.70
C ALA A 118 3.56 -0.60 -26.10
N ARG A 119 3.10 0.12 -27.13
CA ARG A 119 3.13 -0.38 -28.52
C ARG A 119 4.55 -0.51 -29.06
N LYS A 120 5.44 0.45 -28.76
CA LYS A 120 6.86 0.40 -29.15
C LYS A 120 7.59 -0.77 -28.47
N ALA A 121 7.20 -1.11 -27.25
CA ALA A 121 7.66 -2.30 -26.54
C ALA A 121 7.05 -3.61 -27.06
N GLY A 122 6.21 -3.57 -28.10
CA GLY A 122 5.62 -4.75 -28.73
C GLY A 122 4.33 -5.25 -28.09
N TYR A 123 3.73 -4.47 -27.18
CA TYR A 123 2.48 -4.85 -26.52
C TYR A 123 1.26 -4.36 -27.29
N THR A 124 0.23 -5.20 -27.33
CA THR A 124 -1.04 -4.94 -28.02
C THR A 124 -2.14 -4.53 -27.04
N PRO A 125 -3.12 -3.70 -27.47
CA PRO A 125 -4.24 -3.33 -26.63
C PRO A 125 -5.07 -4.56 -26.30
N ALA A 126 -5.46 -4.69 -25.04
CA ALA A 126 -6.30 -5.78 -24.63
C ALA A 126 -7.77 -5.57 -25.03
N SER A 127 -8.31 -6.51 -25.79
CA SER A 127 -9.70 -6.47 -26.30
C SER A 127 -10.77 -6.53 -25.20
N ASN A 128 -10.41 -6.99 -24.01
CA ASN A 128 -11.30 -7.11 -22.85
C ASN A 128 -11.32 -5.86 -21.97
N CYS A 129 -10.60 -4.80 -22.33
CA CYS A 129 -10.57 -3.55 -21.59
C CYS A 129 -11.36 -2.45 -22.33
N LYS A 130 -12.38 -1.89 -21.68
CA LYS A 130 -13.27 -0.91 -22.29
C LYS A 130 -12.55 0.44 -22.43
N GLY A 131 -12.34 0.91 -23.66
CA GLY A 131 -11.60 2.15 -23.95
C GLY A 131 -10.17 1.96 -24.48
N LEU A 132 -9.73 0.71 -24.66
CA LEU A 132 -8.52 0.35 -25.42
C LEU A 132 -8.93 -0.22 -26.76
N LYS A 133 -9.29 0.66 -27.71
CA LYS A 133 -9.62 0.26 -29.09
C LYS A 133 -9.08 1.29 -30.06
#